data_AF-A0A1I1EF21-F1
#
_entry.id   AF-A0A1I1EF21-F1
#
_cell.length_a   1.000
_cell.length_b   1.000
_cell.length_c   1.000
_cell.angle_alpha   90.00
_cell.angle_beta   90.00
_cell.angle_gamma   90.00
#
_symmetry.space_group_name_H-M   'P 1'
#
loop_
_entity.id
_entity.type
_entity.pdbx_description
1 polymer ?
#
loop_
_entity_poly.entity_id
_entity_poly.type
_entity_poly.pdbx_seq_one_letter_code
_entity_poly.pdbx_strand_id
1 'polypeptide(L)'
;MPTLIYAAAGQLETLKAELKKPYTRILAFVPHPQLQEELQHLAKEHKHLQLRTQALAPESGQASLHLMNLPAASSLEKPTGIKRLYPNLSQQKEVPVDTLSIEQVVTEARLDQEKDNTLILETNGQEEAILQALVNSQQLQHFKNIQVRVGQEPLFEKAATADGLNKFLNKRAYQQQSQKQRDPEHPLLNFKLNYQLLSDQKVKKIKTENEALKEELSKAKQERDLAQKERDQLQQQQEKLQKEFELACQEKDSQLSKKEKKSKQQQEQLAELQIRSQRLENENYQLNKTQEQLTQEFYKAQGQLELLQQLIKIP
;
A
#
# COMPACT_ATOMS: atom_id res chain seq x y z
N MET A 1 0.48 -19.90 31.76
CA MET A 1 0.30 -19.81 33.23
C MET A 1 -0.01 -18.36 33.58
N PRO A 2 -0.90 -18.06 34.55
CA PRO A 2 -1.27 -16.69 34.87
C PRO A 2 -0.06 -15.91 35.38
N THR A 3 0.26 -14.80 34.70
CA THR A 3 1.36 -13.90 35.06
C THR A 3 0.79 -12.55 35.49
N LEU A 4 1.34 -11.99 36.57
CA LEU A 4 1.10 -10.60 36.97
C LEU A 4 2.28 -9.75 36.53
N ILE A 5 1.99 -8.62 35.87
CA ILE A 5 2.92 -7.51 35.71
C ILE A 5 2.46 -6.41 36.65
N TYR A 6 3.31 -6.05 37.60
CA TYR A 6 3.10 -5.00 38.58
C TYR A 6 4.09 -3.87 38.32
N ALA A 7 3.61 -2.65 38.14
CA ALA A 7 4.47 -1.47 38.02
C ALA A 7 4.03 -0.40 39.01
N ALA A 8 4.96 0.05 39.85
CA ALA A 8 4.68 1.10 40.80
C ALA A 8 5.89 2.02 40.99
N ALA A 9 5.63 3.31 41.17
CA ALA A 9 6.71 4.27 41.39
C ALA A 9 7.31 4.22 42.81
N GLY A 10 6.56 3.71 43.80
CA GLY A 10 7.05 3.59 45.18
C GLY A 10 6.03 3.10 46.21
N GLN A 11 5.02 2.33 45.78
CA GLN A 11 4.01 1.73 46.65
C GLN A 11 4.20 0.20 46.63
N LEU A 12 4.01 -0.48 47.77
CA LEU A 12 4.17 -1.94 47.90
C LEU A 12 2.93 -2.66 48.44
N GLU A 13 1.97 -1.93 49.02
CA GLU A 13 0.79 -2.54 49.66
C GLU A 13 -0.02 -3.40 48.69
N THR A 14 -0.21 -2.93 47.45
CA THR A 14 -0.90 -3.70 46.40
C THR A 14 -0.12 -4.95 46.04
N LEU A 15 1.21 -4.85 45.84
CA LEU A 15 2.07 -6.00 45.56
C LEU A 15 1.99 -7.07 46.67
N LYS A 16 2.07 -6.66 47.94
CA LYS A 16 1.95 -7.55 49.10
C LYS A 16 0.61 -8.28 49.14
N ALA A 17 -0.48 -7.62 48.72
CA ALA A 17 -1.78 -8.25 48.60
C ALA A 17 -1.84 -9.27 47.44
N GLU A 18 -1.23 -8.95 46.30
CA GLU A 18 -1.21 -9.84 45.13
C GLU A 18 -0.30 -11.07 45.31
N LEU A 19 0.74 -11.00 46.14
CA LEU A 19 1.62 -12.15 46.46
C LEU A 19 0.88 -13.33 47.10
N LYS A 20 -0.33 -13.09 47.64
CA LYS A 20 -1.20 -14.12 48.24
C LYS A 20 -2.11 -14.81 47.22
N LYS A 21 -2.11 -14.35 45.96
CA LYS A 21 -2.96 -14.88 44.89
C LYS A 21 -2.22 -15.94 44.04
N PRO A 22 -2.94 -16.81 43.33
CA PRO A 22 -2.35 -17.94 42.62
C PRO A 22 -1.72 -17.55 41.25
N TYR A 23 -0.82 -16.57 41.24
CA TYR A 23 0.00 -16.28 40.07
C TYR A 23 1.19 -17.23 40.01
N THR A 24 1.49 -17.74 38.81
CA THR A 24 2.67 -18.60 38.64
C THR A 24 3.94 -17.79 38.50
N ARG A 25 3.83 -16.53 38.09
CA ARG A 25 4.94 -15.59 37.98
C ARG A 25 4.44 -14.16 38.20
N ILE A 26 5.22 -13.37 38.92
CA ILE A 26 4.99 -11.94 39.14
C ILE A 26 6.24 -11.20 38.68
N LEU A 27 6.09 -10.26 37.75
CA LEU A 27 7.14 -9.34 37.32
C LEU A 27 6.85 -7.98 37.95
N ALA A 28 7.68 -7.54 38.90
CA ALA A 28 7.48 -6.29 39.62
C ALA A 28 8.53 -5.24 39.23
N PHE A 29 8.06 -4.12 38.69
CA PHE A 29 8.84 -2.96 38.25
C PHE A 29 8.69 -1.85 39.28
N VAL A 30 9.70 -1.70 40.13
CA VAL A 30 9.71 -0.68 41.19
C VAL A 30 11.09 -0.02 41.23
N PRO A 31 11.25 1.16 40.61
CA PRO A 31 12.55 1.81 40.46
C PRO A 31 13.01 2.57 41.72
N HIS A 32 12.19 2.64 42.78
CA HIS A 32 12.46 3.45 43.96
C HIS A 32 13.67 2.94 44.75
N PRO A 33 14.78 3.71 44.87
CA PRO A 33 16.01 3.20 45.48
C PRO A 33 15.87 2.83 46.96
N GLN A 34 15.05 3.56 47.72
CA GLN A 34 14.87 3.31 49.16
C GLN A 34 14.04 2.05 49.46
N LEU A 35 13.36 1.47 48.46
CA LEU A 35 12.53 0.27 48.64
C LEU A 35 13.25 -1.02 48.21
N GLN A 36 14.48 -0.92 47.69
CA GLN A 36 15.18 -2.07 47.11
C GLN A 36 15.50 -3.15 48.12
N GLU A 37 15.87 -2.80 49.35
CA GLU A 37 16.15 -3.78 50.41
C GLU A 37 14.90 -4.59 50.79
N GLU A 38 13.76 -3.90 51.00
CA GLU A 38 12.48 -4.55 51.31
C GLU A 38 12.02 -5.45 50.15
N LEU A 39 12.13 -4.97 48.90
CA LEU A 39 11.80 -5.75 47.72
C LEU A 39 12.66 -7.01 47.63
N GLN A 40 13.98 -6.90 47.81
CA GLN A 40 14.89 -8.05 47.80
C GLN A 40 14.53 -9.09 48.86
N HIS A 41 14.09 -8.65 50.04
CA HIS A 41 13.58 -9.55 51.07
C HIS A 41 12.33 -10.30 50.57
N LEU A 42 11.34 -9.58 50.02
CA LEU A 42 10.12 -10.19 49.48
C LEU A 42 10.40 -11.20 48.36
N ALA A 43 11.37 -10.92 47.47
CA ALA A 43 11.73 -11.85 46.40
C ALA A 43 12.42 -13.13 46.91
N LYS A 44 13.15 -13.06 48.03
CA LYS A 44 13.70 -14.26 48.69
C LYS A 44 12.60 -15.13 49.30
N GLU A 45 11.56 -14.51 49.86
CA GLU A 45 10.41 -15.21 50.43
C GLU A 45 9.50 -15.81 49.35
N HIS A 46 9.34 -15.12 48.22
CA HIS A 46 8.42 -15.51 47.15
C HIS A 46 9.16 -15.86 45.85
N LYS A 47 9.49 -17.14 45.65
CA LYS A 47 10.25 -17.63 44.47
C LYS A 47 9.64 -17.31 43.09
N HIS A 48 8.35 -16.99 43.04
CA HIS A 48 7.65 -16.64 41.80
C HIS A 48 7.66 -15.12 41.52
N LEU A 49 8.19 -14.30 42.43
CA LEU A 49 8.41 -12.86 42.28
C LEU A 49 9.76 -12.60 41.62
N GLN A 50 9.74 -11.88 40.50
CA GLN A 50 10.93 -11.41 39.80
C GLN A 50 10.92 -9.88 39.84
N LEU A 51 11.93 -9.32 40.48
CA LEU A 51 12.08 -7.88 40.61
C LEU A 51 12.83 -7.30 39.43
N ARG A 52 12.40 -6.12 38.99
CA ARG A 52 13.07 -5.27 38.02
C ARG A 52 13.24 -3.90 38.65
N THR A 53 14.48 -3.43 38.69
CA THR A 53 14.84 -2.09 39.17
C THR A 53 14.53 -1.00 38.14
N GLN A 54 14.20 -1.40 36.91
CA GLN A 54 13.78 -0.50 35.85
C GLN A 54 12.35 -0.01 36.08
N ALA A 55 12.06 1.22 35.65
CA ALA A 55 10.69 1.71 35.59
C ALA A 55 9.98 1.13 34.37
N LEU A 56 8.72 0.73 34.51
CA LEU A 56 7.88 0.41 33.37
C LEU A 56 7.42 1.71 32.70
N ALA A 57 7.61 1.82 31.39
CA ALA A 57 7.31 3.02 30.62
C ALA A 57 6.75 2.67 29.23
N PRO A 58 6.25 3.63 28.45
CA PRO A 58 5.90 3.41 27.04
C PRO A 58 7.12 3.03 26.17
N GLU A 59 8.31 3.54 26.49
CA GLU A 59 9.54 3.33 25.72
C GLU A 59 10.73 2.96 26.64
N SER A 60 11.67 2.18 26.10
CA SER A 60 12.90 1.79 26.81
C SER A 60 13.98 2.86 26.65
N GLY A 61 14.79 3.07 27.68
CA GLY A 61 15.81 4.12 27.69
C GLY A 61 16.12 4.58 29.11
N GLN A 62 16.21 5.89 29.30
CA GLN A 62 16.40 6.52 30.60
C GLN A 62 15.37 7.62 30.83
N ALA A 63 14.89 7.72 32.07
CA ALA A 63 14.00 8.78 32.52
C ALA A 63 14.42 9.30 33.90
N SER A 64 13.95 10.49 34.23
CA SER A 64 14.11 11.07 35.56
C SER A 64 12.99 10.60 36.48
N LEU A 65 13.34 9.93 37.58
CA LEU A 65 12.40 9.64 38.67
C LEU A 65 12.43 10.78 39.69
N HIS A 66 11.32 11.49 39.82
CA HIS A 66 11.11 12.52 40.84
C HIS A 66 10.72 11.85 42.15
N LEU A 67 11.68 11.76 43.08
CA LEU A 67 11.47 11.15 44.38
C LEU A 67 10.83 12.16 45.33
N MET A 68 9.71 11.77 45.92
CA MET A 68 8.96 12.59 46.87
C MET A 68 9.20 12.11 48.31
N ASN A 69 8.90 12.96 49.29
CA ASN A 69 8.94 12.57 50.72
C ASN A 69 7.93 11.47 51.08
N LEU A 70 6.89 11.28 50.26
CA LEU A 70 6.01 10.12 50.27
C LEU A 70 6.38 9.20 49.08
N PRO A 71 6.98 8.01 49.31
CA PRO A 71 7.41 7.11 48.23
C PRO A 71 6.30 6.78 47.23
N ALA A 72 5.08 6.55 47.71
CA ALA A 72 3.91 6.24 46.88
C ALA A 72 3.47 7.36 45.94
N ALA A 73 4.00 8.58 46.11
CA ALA A 73 3.75 9.74 45.26
C ALA A 73 4.93 10.09 44.34
N SER A 74 6.00 9.28 44.34
CA SER A 74 7.09 9.41 43.36
C SER A 74 6.58 9.14 41.95
N SER A 75 7.21 9.70 40.92
CA SER A 75 6.79 9.53 39.53
C SER A 75 7.90 9.87 38.53
N LEU A 76 7.78 9.34 37.31
CA LEU A 76 8.55 9.81 36.15
C LEU A 76 8.03 11.15 35.58
N GLU A 77 6.79 11.52 35.90
CA GLU A 77 6.18 12.79 35.49
C GLU A 77 6.17 13.78 36.65
N LYS A 78 6.15 15.07 36.33
CA LYS A 78 6.18 16.12 37.34
C LYS A 78 4.86 16.17 38.13
N PRO A 79 4.90 16.37 39.45
CA PRO A 79 3.69 16.49 40.25
C PRO A 79 2.94 17.80 39.91
N THR A 80 1.65 17.69 39.61
CA THR A 80 0.77 18.83 39.31
C THR A 80 -0.35 18.92 40.35
N GLY A 81 -1.48 18.25 40.11
CA GLY A 81 -2.66 18.26 40.98
C GLY A 81 -2.45 17.57 42.33
N ILE A 82 -1.47 16.66 42.44
CA ILE A 82 -1.28 15.85 43.67
C ILE A 82 -0.99 16.67 44.93
N LYS A 83 -0.42 17.87 44.80
CA LYS A 83 -0.17 18.77 45.94
C LYS A 83 -1.45 19.26 46.62
N ARG A 84 -2.60 19.23 45.93
CA ARG A 84 -3.90 19.55 46.53
C ARG A 84 -4.32 18.47 47.53
N LEU A 85 -4.04 17.21 47.21
CA LEU A 85 -4.33 16.06 48.07
C LEU A 85 -3.30 15.95 49.21
N TYR A 86 -2.05 16.32 48.93
CA TYR A 86 -0.94 16.24 49.88
C TYR A 86 -0.20 17.60 49.94
N PRO A 87 -0.67 18.58 50.75
CA PRO A 87 -0.07 19.91 50.80
C PRO A 87 1.40 19.93 51.23
N ASN A 88 1.81 18.96 52.06
CA ASN A 88 3.18 18.81 52.55
C ASN A 88 4.06 17.93 51.64
N LEU A 89 3.59 17.59 50.43
CA LEU A 89 4.34 16.80 49.47
C LEU A 89 5.50 17.63 48.90
N SER A 90 6.72 17.15 49.10
CA SER A 90 7.95 17.81 48.65
C SER A 90 8.82 16.85 47.85
N GLN A 91 9.37 17.35 46.74
CA GLN A 91 10.38 16.61 45.99
C GLN A 91 11.68 16.62 46.78
N GLN A 92 12.21 15.44 47.05
CA GLN A 92 13.45 15.25 47.80
C GLN A 92 14.66 15.32 46.85
N LYS A 93 14.57 14.60 45.73
CA LYS A 93 15.63 14.53 44.72
C LYS A 93 15.09 14.00 43.40
N GLU A 94 15.89 14.13 42.36
CA GLU A 94 15.65 13.53 41.05
C GLU A 94 16.79 12.54 40.78
N VAL A 95 16.45 11.33 40.34
CA VAL A 95 17.45 10.29 40.04
C VAL A 95 17.21 9.73 38.65
N PRO A 96 18.25 9.52 37.84
CA PRO A 96 18.10 8.81 36.57
C PRO A 96 17.78 7.35 36.84
N VAL A 97 16.80 6.81 36.12
CA VAL A 97 16.42 5.40 36.16
C VAL A 97 16.30 4.86 34.74
N ASP A 98 16.72 3.62 34.54
CA ASP A 98 16.47 2.93 33.28
C ASP A 98 14.98 2.59 33.15
N THR A 99 14.45 2.74 31.94
CA THR A 99 13.07 2.38 31.62
C THR A 99 13.04 1.14 30.72
N LEU A 100 12.01 0.32 30.90
CA LEU A 100 11.72 -0.80 30.02
C LEU A 100 10.30 -0.65 29.46
N SER A 101 10.16 -0.79 28.15
CA SER A 101 8.87 -0.68 27.49
C SER A 101 7.97 -1.87 27.83
N ILE A 102 6.69 -1.60 28.04
CA ILE A 102 5.71 -2.67 28.29
C ILE A 102 5.64 -3.68 27.13
N GLU A 103 5.92 -3.24 25.90
CA GLU A 103 5.99 -4.13 24.74
C GLU A 103 7.09 -5.18 24.86
N GLN A 104 8.30 -4.73 25.24
CA GLN A 104 9.43 -5.62 25.48
C GLN A 104 9.13 -6.58 26.63
N VAL A 105 8.52 -6.08 27.72
CA VAL A 105 8.14 -6.92 28.86
C VAL A 105 7.16 -8.02 28.46
N VAL A 106 6.10 -7.69 27.72
CA VAL A 106 5.11 -8.70 27.27
C VAL A 106 5.78 -9.76 26.38
N THR A 107 6.67 -9.33 25.49
CA THR A 107 7.39 -10.20 24.54
C THR A 107 8.37 -11.12 25.26
N GLU A 108 9.22 -10.59 26.14
CA GLU A 108 10.19 -11.35 26.94
C GLU A 108 9.50 -12.31 27.90
N ALA A 109 8.40 -11.88 28.50
CA ALA A 109 7.61 -12.72 29.38
C ALA A 109 6.90 -13.83 28.62
N ARG A 110 6.72 -13.72 27.29
CA ARG A 110 5.93 -14.64 26.46
C ARG A 110 4.54 -14.85 27.06
N LEU A 111 3.84 -13.75 27.32
CA LEU A 111 2.50 -13.83 27.89
C LEU A 111 1.57 -14.58 26.93
N ASP A 112 0.77 -15.48 27.49
CA ASP A 112 -0.23 -16.25 26.75
C ASP A 112 -1.58 -15.55 26.89
N GLN A 113 -2.15 -15.12 25.77
CA GLN A 113 -3.41 -14.38 25.69
C GLN A 113 -4.61 -15.16 26.26
N GLU A 114 -4.55 -16.49 26.30
CA GLU A 114 -5.62 -17.36 26.82
C GLU A 114 -5.54 -17.54 28.35
N LYS A 115 -4.57 -16.90 29.02
CA LYS A 115 -4.39 -16.99 30.46
C LYS A 115 -4.89 -15.74 31.16
N ASP A 116 -5.21 -15.91 32.44
CA ASP A 116 -5.71 -14.85 33.31
C ASP A 116 -4.56 -13.93 33.78
N ASN A 117 -3.82 -13.36 32.82
CA ASN A 117 -2.75 -12.42 33.13
C ASN A 117 -3.36 -11.10 33.62
N THR A 118 -2.64 -10.46 34.53
CA THR A 118 -3.04 -9.21 35.18
C THR A 118 -1.96 -8.16 34.96
N LEU A 119 -2.38 -6.95 34.62
CA LEU A 119 -1.54 -5.76 34.65
C LEU A 119 -2.01 -4.85 35.79
N ILE A 120 -1.08 -4.39 36.63
CA ILE A 120 -1.35 -3.40 37.67
C ILE A 120 -0.43 -2.21 37.48
N LEU A 121 -1.00 -1.02 37.32
CA LEU A 121 -0.29 0.23 37.11
C LEU A 121 -0.56 1.19 38.27
N GLU A 122 0.49 1.52 39.02
CA GLU A 122 0.55 2.54 40.08
C GLU A 122 1.76 3.45 39.80
N THR A 123 1.88 3.90 38.56
CA THR A 123 3.06 4.59 38.00
C THR A 123 3.02 6.11 38.11
N ASN A 124 1.90 6.67 38.57
CA ASN A 124 1.65 8.07 38.85
C ASN A 124 1.86 9.01 37.64
N GLY A 125 1.13 8.81 36.53
CA GLY A 125 1.16 9.69 35.35
C GLY A 125 1.55 8.99 34.05
N GLN A 126 2.07 7.75 34.12
CA GLN A 126 2.43 6.94 32.94
C GLN A 126 1.34 5.95 32.52
N GLU A 127 0.23 5.84 33.26
CA GLU A 127 -0.76 4.78 33.09
C GLU A 127 -1.33 4.73 31.68
N GLU A 128 -1.82 5.87 31.18
CA GLU A 128 -2.42 5.97 29.86
C GLU A 128 -1.39 5.75 28.76
N ALA A 129 -0.18 6.29 28.90
CA ALA A 129 0.89 6.12 27.92
C ALA A 129 1.31 4.65 27.78
N ILE A 130 1.45 3.93 28.91
CA ILE A 130 1.74 2.48 28.93
C ILE A 130 0.60 1.70 28.27
N LEU A 131 -0.66 2.02 28.58
CA LEU A 131 -1.81 1.35 27.96
C LEU A 131 -1.91 1.67 26.45
N GLN A 132 -1.57 2.88 26.04
CA GLN A 132 -1.54 3.27 24.63
C GLN A 132 -0.42 2.53 23.87
N ALA A 133 0.75 2.33 24.48
CA ALA A 133 1.81 1.50 23.91
C ALA A 133 1.33 0.06 23.68
N LEU A 134 0.62 -0.54 24.65
CA LEU A 134 0.01 -1.86 24.50
C LEU A 134 -1.05 -1.94 23.39
N VAL A 135 -1.77 -0.85 23.14
CA VAL A 135 -2.74 -0.77 22.03
C VAL A 135 -2.00 -0.72 20.70
N ASN A 136 -0.97 0.11 20.60
CA ASN A 136 -0.19 0.29 19.38
C ASN A 136 0.52 -1.01 18.98
N SER A 137 1.05 -1.75 19.95
CA SER A 137 1.67 -3.07 19.73
C SER A 137 0.67 -4.23 19.62
N GLN A 138 -0.64 -3.95 19.69
CA GLN A 138 -1.71 -4.96 19.69
C GLN A 138 -1.61 -6.00 20.82
N GLN A 139 -0.92 -5.66 21.90
CA GLN A 139 -0.67 -6.57 23.03
C GLN A 139 -1.61 -6.37 24.21
N LEU A 140 -2.47 -5.34 24.22
CA LEU A 140 -3.39 -5.08 25.34
C LEU A 140 -4.20 -6.32 25.74
N GLN A 141 -4.66 -7.10 24.76
CA GLN A 141 -5.50 -8.28 24.98
C GLN A 141 -4.78 -9.45 25.67
N HIS A 142 -3.45 -9.40 25.84
CA HIS A 142 -2.72 -10.38 26.67
C HIS A 142 -3.10 -10.30 28.14
N PHE A 143 -3.72 -9.21 28.58
CA PHE A 143 -4.17 -9.01 29.95
C PHE A 143 -5.68 -9.17 30.03
N LYS A 144 -6.13 -10.18 30.78
CA LYS A 144 -7.56 -10.35 31.08
C LYS A 144 -8.04 -9.35 32.12
N ASN A 145 -7.15 -8.98 33.04
CA ASN A 145 -7.43 -8.02 34.10
C ASN A 145 -6.42 -6.86 34.03
N ILE A 146 -6.93 -5.63 34.18
CA ILE A 146 -6.10 -4.43 34.27
C ILE A 146 -6.56 -3.66 35.50
N GLN A 147 -5.62 -3.32 36.39
CA GLN A 147 -5.87 -2.43 37.52
C GLN A 147 -5.02 -1.19 37.37
N VAL A 148 -5.63 -0.03 37.61
CA VAL A 148 -4.94 1.24 37.42
C VAL A 148 -5.30 2.18 38.56
N ARG A 149 -4.28 2.68 39.25
CA ARG A 149 -4.44 3.76 40.21
C ARG A 149 -4.36 5.09 39.46
N VAL A 150 -5.44 5.86 39.53
CA VAL A 150 -5.57 7.11 38.79
C VAL A 150 -6.45 8.09 39.57
N GLY A 151 -6.13 9.38 39.52
CA GLY A 151 -6.91 10.43 40.18
C GLY A 151 -8.20 10.77 39.44
N GLN A 152 -9.15 11.40 40.15
CA GLN A 152 -10.31 12.01 39.50
C GLN A 152 -9.91 13.18 38.60
N GLU A 153 -8.88 13.92 39.01
CA GLU A 153 -8.22 14.98 38.25
C GLU A 153 -6.77 14.54 37.89
N PRO A 154 -6.14 15.18 36.89
CA PRO A 154 -4.73 14.93 36.59
C PRO A 154 -3.82 15.32 37.76
N LEU A 155 -3.30 14.31 38.46
CA LEU A 155 -2.43 14.49 39.64
C LEU A 155 -0.96 14.76 39.27
N PHE A 156 -0.54 14.34 38.09
CA PHE A 156 0.79 14.51 37.52
C PHE A 156 0.69 15.05 36.09
N GLU A 157 1.82 15.51 35.56
CA GLU A 157 1.91 15.91 34.14
C GLU A 157 1.50 14.73 33.24
N LYS A 158 0.70 15.00 32.21
CA LYS A 158 0.15 14.00 31.27
C LYS A 158 -0.70 12.88 31.90
N ALA A 159 -1.00 12.96 33.20
CA ALA A 159 -1.83 11.95 33.85
C ALA A 159 -3.25 11.95 33.29
N ALA A 160 -3.76 10.75 32.99
CA ALA A 160 -5.17 10.53 32.72
C ALA A 160 -6.04 10.86 33.94
N THR A 161 -7.33 11.04 33.69
CA THR A 161 -8.38 11.02 34.72
C THR A 161 -9.04 9.65 34.78
N ALA A 162 -9.66 9.33 35.92
CA ALA A 162 -10.46 8.12 36.08
C ALA A 162 -11.53 7.96 34.98
N ASP A 163 -12.27 9.03 34.66
CA ASP A 163 -13.28 9.03 33.60
C ASP A 163 -12.66 8.84 32.19
N GLY A 164 -11.55 9.54 31.92
CA GLY A 164 -10.83 9.41 30.66
C GLY A 164 -10.34 7.98 30.43
N LEU A 165 -9.75 7.38 31.45
CA LEU A 165 -9.27 5.99 31.42
C LEU A 165 -10.40 4.97 31.28
N ASN A 166 -11.52 5.18 31.98
CA ASN A 166 -12.69 4.33 31.86
C ASN A 166 -13.25 4.37 30.43
N LYS A 167 -13.38 5.56 29.82
CA LYS A 167 -13.78 5.70 28.41
C LYS A 167 -12.77 5.03 27.46
N PHE A 168 -11.48 5.19 27.72
CA PHE A 168 -10.41 4.60 26.94
C PHE A 168 -10.47 3.07 26.91
N LEU A 169 -10.63 2.44 28.07
CA LEU A 169 -10.65 0.98 28.22
C LEU A 169 -11.99 0.37 27.78
N ASN A 170 -13.13 1.03 28.03
CA ASN A 170 -14.45 0.56 27.57
C ASN A 170 -14.51 0.45 26.03
N LYS A 171 -13.92 1.41 25.31
CA LYS A 171 -13.82 1.35 23.83
C LYS A 171 -13.09 0.09 23.34
N ARG A 172 -12.25 -0.52 24.18
CA ARG A 172 -11.40 -1.68 23.88
C ARG A 172 -11.90 -2.97 24.55
N ALA A 173 -13.20 -3.02 24.85
CA ALA A 173 -13.87 -4.15 25.47
C ALA A 173 -13.44 -4.48 26.91
N TYR A 174 -12.82 -3.54 27.62
CA TYR A 174 -12.53 -3.68 29.05
C TYR A 174 -13.61 -2.99 29.87
N GLN A 175 -14.31 -3.74 30.70
CA GLN A 175 -15.38 -3.22 31.55
C GLN A 175 -14.89 -3.02 32.97
N GLN A 176 -15.14 -1.82 33.50
CA GLN A 176 -14.87 -1.52 34.90
C GLN A 176 -15.74 -2.41 35.79
N GLN A 177 -15.11 -3.08 36.75
CA GLN A 177 -15.77 -3.87 37.77
C GLN A 177 -16.10 -2.96 38.96
N SER A 178 -17.32 -3.08 39.49
CA SER A 178 -17.73 -2.37 40.70
C SER A 178 -16.93 -2.88 41.89
N GLN A 179 -16.19 -2.01 42.56
CA GLN A 179 -15.50 -2.32 43.81
C GLN A 179 -15.64 -1.16 44.79
N LYS A 180 -15.67 -1.47 46.09
CA LYS A 180 -15.57 -0.46 47.15
C LYS A 180 -14.25 0.28 47.01
N GLN A 181 -14.32 1.57 46.69
CA GLN A 181 -13.16 2.44 46.64
C GLN A 181 -12.68 2.71 48.07
N ARG A 182 -11.39 2.46 48.33
CA ARG A 182 -10.76 2.81 49.61
C ARG A 182 -10.37 4.29 49.66
N ASP A 183 -10.00 4.84 48.51
CA ASP A 183 -9.59 6.23 48.33
C ASP A 183 -10.43 6.82 47.18
N PRO A 184 -11.39 7.71 47.46
CA PRO A 184 -12.23 8.33 46.44
C PRO A 184 -11.47 9.28 45.50
N GLU A 185 -10.43 9.94 46.00
CA GLU A 185 -9.65 10.95 45.27
C GLU A 185 -8.55 10.32 44.41
N HIS A 186 -8.02 9.17 44.85
CA HIS A 186 -7.02 8.39 44.14
C HIS A 186 -7.38 6.89 44.03
N PRO A 187 -8.50 6.56 43.36
CA PRO A 187 -9.02 5.19 43.31
C PRO A 187 -8.11 4.22 42.54
N LEU A 188 -8.17 2.95 42.95
CA LEU A 188 -7.67 1.82 42.16
C LEU A 188 -8.84 1.26 41.34
N LEU A 189 -8.86 1.58 40.05
CA LEU A 189 -9.87 1.10 39.11
C LEU A 189 -9.53 -0.32 38.65
N ASN A 190 -10.54 -1.17 38.55
CA ASN A 190 -10.38 -2.56 38.11
C ASN A 190 -11.16 -2.80 36.83
N PHE A 191 -10.49 -3.30 35.81
CA PHE A 191 -11.07 -3.59 34.51
C PHE A 191 -10.89 -5.06 34.16
N LYS A 192 -11.92 -5.64 33.54
CA LYS A 192 -11.89 -7.01 33.05
C LYS A 192 -12.24 -7.03 31.57
N LEU A 193 -11.47 -7.78 30.80
CA LEU A 193 -11.75 -8.01 29.38
C LEU A 193 -13.10 -8.72 29.24
N ASN A 194 -14.01 -8.11 28.49
CA ASN A 194 -15.29 -8.69 28.11
C ASN A 194 -15.14 -9.32 26.71
N TYR A 195 -14.95 -10.64 26.69
CA TYR A 195 -14.78 -11.40 25.44
C TYR A 195 -15.99 -11.32 24.51
N GLN A 196 -17.21 -11.20 25.05
CA GLN A 196 -18.41 -11.06 24.23
C GLN A 196 -18.43 -9.71 23.50
N LEU A 197 -18.14 -8.62 24.22
CA LEU A 197 -18.02 -7.30 23.59
C LEU A 197 -16.87 -7.26 22.58
N LEU A 198 -15.75 -7.92 22.88
CA LEU A 198 -14.63 -8.04 21.95
C LEU A 198 -15.02 -8.83 20.69
N SER A 199 -15.72 -9.96 20.83
CA SER A 199 -16.18 -10.75 19.69
C SER A 199 -17.20 -9.97 18.86
N ASP A 200 -18.13 -9.26 19.48
CA ASP A 200 -19.15 -8.48 18.79
C ASP A 200 -18.51 -7.34 17.97
N GLN A 201 -17.49 -6.67 18.54
CA GLN A 201 -16.71 -5.66 17.82
C GLN A 201 -15.95 -6.26 16.62
N LYS A 202 -15.30 -7.42 16.80
CA LYS A 202 -14.60 -8.13 15.72
C LYS A 202 -15.56 -8.56 14.61
N VAL A 203 -16.70 -9.15 14.96
CA VAL A 203 -17.74 -9.58 14.02
C VAL A 203 -18.29 -8.38 13.25
N LYS A 204 -18.58 -7.26 13.93
CA LYS A 204 -19.06 -6.04 13.29
C LYS A 204 -18.05 -5.51 12.27
N LYS A 205 -16.76 -5.47 12.63
CA LYS A 205 -15.68 -5.03 11.73
C LYS A 205 -15.55 -5.94 10.50
N ILE A 206 -15.53 -7.25 10.71
CA ILE A 206 -15.45 -8.24 9.63
C ILE A 206 -16.69 -8.14 8.72
N LYS A 207 -17.87 -7.88 9.28
CA LYS A 207 -19.10 -7.71 8.49
C LYS A 207 -19.01 -6.47 7.60
N THR A 208 -18.58 -5.33 8.14
CA THR A 208 -18.41 -4.11 7.35
C THR A 208 -17.35 -4.25 6.25
N GLU A 209 -16.23 -4.93 6.53
CA GLU A 209 -15.20 -5.20 5.53
C GLU A 209 -15.71 -6.14 4.43
N ASN A 210 -16.48 -7.17 4.77
CA ASN A 210 -17.10 -8.07 3.80
C ASN A 210 -18.14 -7.36 2.93
N GLU A 211 -18.92 -6.43 3.48
CA GLU A 211 -19.87 -5.63 2.71
C GLU A 211 -19.13 -4.72 1.71
N ALA A 212 -18.08 -4.03 2.15
CA ALA A 212 -17.24 -3.20 1.28
C ALA A 212 -16.57 -4.02 0.15
N LEU A 213 -15.98 -5.18 0.49
CA LEU A 213 -15.35 -6.07 -0.50
C LEU A 213 -16.37 -6.64 -1.50
N LYS A 214 -17.62 -6.91 -1.08
CA LYS A 214 -18.68 -7.33 -1.98
C LYS A 214 -19.08 -6.24 -2.97
N GLU A 215 -19.14 -4.99 -2.52
CA GLU A 215 -19.40 -3.85 -3.40
C GLU A 215 -18.27 -3.65 -4.42
N GLU A 216 -17.02 -3.71 -3.97
CA GLU A 216 -15.85 -3.61 -4.84
C GLU A 216 -15.80 -4.74 -5.88
N LEU A 217 -16.06 -5.97 -5.45
CA LEU A 217 -16.13 -7.13 -6.34
C LEU A 217 -17.30 -7.02 -7.35
N SER A 218 -18.41 -6.40 -6.98
CA SER A 218 -19.52 -6.12 -7.89
C SER A 218 -19.12 -5.10 -8.96
N LYS A 219 -18.47 -3.99 -8.57
CA LYS A 219 -17.96 -2.97 -9.49
C LYS A 219 -16.91 -3.54 -10.45
N ALA A 220 -15.92 -4.27 -9.93
CA ALA A 220 -14.89 -4.91 -10.73
C ALA A 220 -15.48 -5.91 -11.76
N LYS A 221 -16.55 -6.64 -11.39
CA LYS A 221 -17.27 -7.50 -12.33
C LYS A 221 -17.96 -6.71 -13.43
N GLN A 222 -18.64 -5.61 -13.10
CA GLN A 222 -19.28 -4.75 -14.10
C GLN A 222 -18.27 -4.15 -15.08
N GLU A 223 -17.13 -3.66 -14.58
CA GLU A 223 -16.04 -3.12 -15.40
C GLU A 223 -15.45 -4.20 -16.31
N ARG A 224 -15.19 -5.40 -15.78
CA ARG A 224 -14.73 -6.54 -16.57
C ARG A 224 -15.72 -6.90 -17.68
N ASP A 225 -17.00 -6.93 -17.38
CA ASP A 225 -18.02 -7.30 -18.36
C ASP A 225 -18.18 -6.24 -19.46
N LEU A 226 -17.99 -4.95 -19.13
CA LEU A 226 -17.93 -3.86 -20.11
C LEU A 226 -16.68 -3.97 -20.99
N ALA A 227 -15.50 -4.14 -20.38
CA ALA A 227 -14.24 -4.32 -21.10
C ALA A 227 -14.26 -5.56 -22.00
N GLN A 228 -14.93 -6.64 -21.60
CA GLN A 228 -15.12 -7.82 -22.43
C GLN A 228 -16.00 -7.52 -23.65
N LYS A 229 -17.10 -6.78 -23.48
CA LYS A 229 -17.95 -6.36 -24.61
C LYS A 229 -17.20 -5.47 -25.60
N GLU A 230 -16.40 -4.51 -25.09
CA GLU A 230 -15.57 -3.66 -25.94
C GLU A 230 -14.52 -4.46 -26.70
N ARG A 231 -13.87 -5.43 -26.02
CA ARG A 231 -12.92 -6.35 -26.65
C ARG A 231 -13.56 -7.14 -27.78
N ASP A 232 -14.76 -7.69 -27.55
CA ASP A 232 -15.48 -8.47 -28.57
C ASP A 232 -15.87 -7.58 -29.77
N GLN A 233 -16.28 -6.33 -29.53
CA GLN A 233 -16.58 -5.36 -30.60
C GLN A 233 -15.35 -4.99 -31.42
N LEU A 234 -14.21 -4.71 -30.76
CA LEU A 234 -12.95 -4.40 -31.44
C LEU A 234 -12.46 -5.59 -32.26
N GLN A 235 -12.62 -6.82 -31.75
CA GLN A 235 -12.26 -8.03 -32.49
C GLN A 235 -13.12 -8.21 -33.75
N GLN A 236 -14.43 -7.96 -33.67
CA GLN A 236 -15.30 -7.98 -34.86
C GLN A 236 -14.94 -6.89 -35.88
N GLN A 237 -14.58 -5.69 -35.42
CA GLN A 237 -14.12 -4.62 -36.31
C GLN A 237 -12.80 -4.99 -36.98
N GLN A 238 -11.86 -5.58 -36.24
CA GLN A 238 -10.59 -6.05 -36.76
C GLN A 238 -10.79 -7.10 -37.85
N GLU A 239 -11.67 -8.08 -37.63
CA GLU A 239 -12.00 -9.11 -38.64
C GLU A 239 -12.64 -8.52 -39.91
N LYS A 240 -13.49 -7.49 -39.77
CA LYS A 240 -14.07 -6.79 -40.93
C LYS A 240 -13.01 -6.03 -41.72
N LEU A 241 -12.17 -5.25 -41.04
CA LEU A 241 -11.07 -4.52 -41.68
C LEU A 241 -10.10 -5.48 -42.37
N GLN A 242 -9.80 -6.62 -41.76
CA GLN A 242 -8.93 -7.64 -42.34
C GLN A 242 -9.49 -8.14 -43.68
N LYS A 243 -10.79 -8.45 -43.73
CA LYS A 243 -11.47 -8.89 -44.96
C LYS A 243 -11.54 -7.80 -46.03
N GLU A 244 -11.85 -6.56 -45.63
CA GLU A 244 -11.86 -5.42 -46.55
C GLU A 244 -10.47 -5.17 -47.14
N PHE A 245 -9.42 -5.29 -46.33
CA PHE A 245 -8.03 -5.17 -46.78
C PHE A 245 -7.65 -6.29 -47.76
N GLU A 246 -8.01 -7.54 -47.48
CA GLU A 246 -7.77 -8.68 -48.39
C GLU A 246 -8.47 -8.47 -49.74
N LEU A 247 -9.74 -8.02 -49.74
CA LEU A 247 -10.48 -7.72 -50.97
C LEU A 247 -9.83 -6.57 -51.75
N ALA A 248 -9.41 -5.50 -51.08
CA ALA A 248 -8.72 -4.38 -51.71
C ALA A 248 -7.38 -4.80 -52.34
N CYS A 249 -6.62 -5.68 -51.67
CA CYS A 249 -5.40 -6.28 -52.23
C CYS A 249 -5.69 -7.07 -53.50
N GLN A 250 -6.69 -7.98 -53.47
CA GLN A 250 -7.07 -8.77 -54.64
C GLN A 250 -7.52 -7.89 -55.82
N GLU A 251 -8.29 -6.83 -55.54
CA GLU A 251 -8.73 -5.90 -56.56
C GLU A 251 -7.56 -5.13 -57.17
N LYS A 252 -6.64 -4.65 -56.33
CA LYS A 252 -5.42 -3.96 -56.78
C LYS A 252 -4.56 -4.87 -57.66
N ASP A 253 -4.38 -6.14 -57.29
CA ASP A 253 -3.61 -7.11 -58.07
C ASP A 253 -4.27 -7.40 -59.42
N SER A 254 -5.61 -7.51 -59.45
CA SER A 254 -6.37 -7.65 -60.70
C SER A 254 -6.23 -6.42 -61.60
N GLN A 255 -6.28 -5.22 -61.03
CA GLN A 255 -6.07 -3.97 -61.78
C GLN A 255 -4.64 -3.86 -62.32
N LEU A 256 -3.63 -4.25 -61.52
CA LEU A 256 -2.23 -4.29 -61.95
C LEU A 256 -2.04 -5.25 -63.11
N SER A 257 -2.56 -6.49 -63.03
CA SER A 257 -2.47 -7.47 -64.11
C SER A 257 -3.13 -6.98 -65.41
N LYS A 258 -4.29 -6.30 -65.32
CA LYS A 258 -4.95 -5.68 -66.49
C LYS A 258 -4.11 -4.56 -67.08
N LYS A 259 -3.52 -3.69 -66.24
CA LYS A 259 -2.63 -2.61 -66.69
C LYS A 259 -1.37 -3.15 -67.35
N GLU A 260 -0.76 -4.21 -66.80
CA GLU A 260 0.41 -4.87 -67.37
C GLU A 260 0.10 -5.47 -68.75
N LYS A 261 -1.02 -6.21 -68.89
CA LYS A 261 -1.45 -6.74 -70.19
C LYS A 261 -1.67 -5.65 -71.22
N LYS A 262 -2.34 -4.55 -70.85
CA LYS A 262 -2.58 -3.42 -71.74
C LYS A 262 -1.28 -2.72 -72.13
N SER A 263 -0.37 -2.54 -71.18
CA SER A 263 0.95 -1.95 -71.43
C SER A 263 1.78 -2.79 -72.40
N LYS A 264 1.72 -4.12 -72.27
CA LYS A 264 2.40 -5.04 -73.19
C LYS A 264 1.80 -4.99 -74.60
N GLN A 265 0.47 -4.99 -74.72
CA GLN A 265 -0.21 -4.81 -76.01
C GLN A 265 0.15 -3.47 -76.68
N GLN A 266 0.22 -2.39 -75.89
CA GLN A 266 0.64 -1.08 -76.40
C GLN A 266 2.10 -1.07 -76.84
N GLN A 267 3.01 -1.76 -76.14
CA GLN A 267 4.40 -1.93 -76.57
C GLN A 267 4.50 -2.71 -77.88
N GLU A 268 3.74 -3.80 -78.03
CA GLU A 268 3.68 -4.60 -79.26
C GLU A 268 3.16 -3.76 -80.44
N GLN A 269 2.09 -2.99 -80.25
CA GLN A 269 1.56 -2.07 -81.26
C GLN A 269 2.55 -0.96 -81.63
N LEU A 270 3.27 -0.40 -80.65
CA LEU A 270 4.32 0.59 -80.89
C LEU A 270 5.47 -0.01 -81.73
N ALA A 271 5.90 -1.22 -81.41
CA ALA A 271 6.92 -1.92 -82.18
C ALA A 271 6.46 -2.21 -83.62
N GLU A 272 5.21 -2.66 -83.83
CA GLU A 272 4.63 -2.85 -85.17
C GLU A 272 4.54 -1.54 -85.96
N LEU A 273 4.12 -0.45 -85.32
CA LEU A 273 4.06 0.87 -85.94
C LEU A 273 5.45 1.38 -86.34
N GLN A 274 6.47 1.15 -85.50
CA GLN A 274 7.86 1.48 -85.84
C GLN A 274 8.36 0.69 -87.04
N ILE A 275 8.13 -0.63 -87.06
CA ILE A 275 8.49 -1.49 -88.20
C ILE A 275 7.78 -1.01 -89.48
N ARG A 276 6.49 -0.68 -89.38
CA ARG A 276 5.70 -0.18 -90.51
C ARG A 276 6.20 1.19 -91.01
N SER A 277 6.50 2.12 -90.09
CA SER A 277 7.07 3.43 -90.43
C SER A 277 8.39 3.26 -91.19
N GLN A 278 9.27 2.39 -90.69
CA GLN A 278 10.58 2.14 -91.31
C GLN A 278 10.45 1.47 -92.68
N ARG A 279 9.45 0.59 -92.87
CA ARG A 279 9.11 0.03 -94.18
C ARG A 279 8.61 1.10 -95.15
N LEU A 280 7.70 1.97 -94.70
CA LEU A 280 7.18 3.07 -95.51
C LEU A 280 8.25 4.10 -95.86
N GLU A 281 9.19 4.37 -94.95
CA GLU A 281 10.37 5.21 -95.23
C GLU A 281 11.25 4.59 -96.31
N ASN A 282 11.51 3.28 -96.22
CA ASN A 282 12.27 2.54 -97.24
C ASN A 282 11.53 2.51 -98.59
N GLU A 283 10.22 2.26 -98.60
CA GLU A 283 9.40 2.30 -99.81
C GLU A 283 9.38 3.69 -100.45
N ASN A 284 9.22 4.76 -99.66
CA ASN A 284 9.32 6.14 -100.14
C ASN A 284 10.71 6.43 -100.72
N TYR A 285 11.78 5.96 -100.07
CA TYR A 285 13.14 6.11 -100.60
C TYR A 285 13.31 5.42 -101.96
N GLN A 286 12.79 4.20 -102.11
CA GLN A 286 12.83 3.47 -103.39
C GLN A 286 11.97 4.14 -104.46
N LEU A 287 10.78 4.61 -104.10
CA LEU A 287 9.89 5.35 -105.01
C LEU A 287 10.55 6.63 -105.49
N ASN A 288 11.14 7.42 -104.60
CA ASN A 288 11.87 8.63 -104.98
C ASN A 288 13.03 8.31 -105.93
N LYS A 289 13.82 7.26 -105.64
CA LYS A 289 14.90 6.82 -106.53
C LYS A 289 14.39 6.36 -107.90
N THR A 290 13.27 5.65 -107.93
CA THR A 290 12.63 5.20 -109.18
C THR A 290 12.08 6.38 -109.96
N GLN A 291 11.48 7.35 -109.27
CA GLN A 291 11.00 8.59 -109.87
C GLN A 291 12.17 9.41 -110.44
N GLU A 292 13.30 9.51 -109.75
CA GLU A 292 14.52 10.12 -110.28
C GLU A 292 15.02 9.38 -111.53
N GLN A 293 15.06 8.05 -111.51
CA GLN A 293 15.44 7.23 -112.67
C GLN A 293 14.51 7.42 -113.86
N LEU A 294 13.19 7.34 -113.65
CA LEU A 294 12.18 7.60 -114.68
C LEU A 294 12.27 9.03 -115.20
N THR A 295 12.56 10.00 -114.33
CA THR A 295 12.79 11.39 -114.74
C THR A 295 14.03 11.52 -115.61
N GLN A 296 15.13 10.85 -115.25
CA GLN A 296 16.34 10.78 -116.07
C GLN A 296 16.10 10.07 -117.40
N GLU A 297 15.35 8.96 -117.42
CA GLU A 297 14.96 8.27 -118.65
C GLU A 297 14.04 9.11 -119.50
N PHE A 298 13.10 9.85 -118.90
CA PHE A 298 12.25 10.81 -119.58
C PHE A 298 13.08 11.91 -120.24
N TYR A 299 14.05 12.49 -119.52
CA TYR A 299 14.98 13.46 -120.11
C TYR A 299 15.84 12.86 -121.22
N LYS A 300 16.28 11.60 -121.11
CA LYS A 300 17.00 10.89 -122.19
C LYS A 300 16.10 10.65 -123.40
N ALA A 301 14.87 10.20 -123.20
CA ALA A 301 13.89 9.96 -124.27
C ALA A 301 13.46 11.27 -124.94
N GLN A 302 13.28 12.34 -124.16
CA GLN A 302 13.01 13.68 -124.67
C GLN A 302 14.21 14.22 -125.46
N GLY A 303 15.43 14.02 -124.98
CA GLY A 303 16.66 14.33 -125.73
C GLY A 303 16.81 13.50 -127.01
N GLN A 304 16.44 12.21 -127.00
CA GLN A 304 16.39 11.37 -128.21
C GLN A 304 15.30 11.82 -129.19
N LEU A 305 14.15 12.28 -128.69
CA LEU A 305 13.09 12.89 -129.51
C LEU A 305 13.54 14.23 -130.10
N GLU A 306 14.26 15.06 -129.36
CA GLU A 306 14.89 16.28 -129.90
C GLU A 306 15.95 15.94 -130.95
N LEU A 307 16.75 14.90 -130.75
CA LEU A 307 17.71 14.40 -131.75
C LEU A 307 17.01 13.87 -133.01
N LEU A 308 15.88 13.15 -132.87
CA LEU A 308 15.05 12.72 -133.99
C LEU A 308 14.39 13.91 -134.70
N GLN A 309 13.95 14.93 -133.98
CA GLN A 309 13.45 16.18 -134.57
C GLN A 309 14.55 16.98 -135.28
N GLN A 310 15.80 16.90 -134.82
CA GLN A 310 16.95 17.49 -135.50
C GLN A 310 17.37 16.67 -136.74
N LEU A 311 17.26 15.33 -136.70
CA LEU A 311 17.54 14.45 -137.83
C LEU A 311 16.48 14.52 -138.95
N ILE A 312 15.25 14.90 -138.62
CA ILE A 312 14.19 15.17 -139.61
C ILE A 312 14.33 16.60 -140.21
N LYS A 313 15.18 17.45 -139.62
CA LYS A 313 15.55 18.78 -140.16
C LYS A 313 16.93 18.77 -140.80
N ILE A 314 17.15 17.95 -141.82
CA ILE A 314 18.19 18.21 -142.82
C ILE A 314 17.56 17.95 -144.20
N PRO A 315 17.66 18.93 -145.13
CA PRO A 315 16.75 19.17 -146.26
C PRO A 315 16.74 18.13 -147.37
#